data_AF-A0A7S4I2R0-F1
#
_entry.id   AF-A0A7S4I2R0-F1
#
_cell.length_a   1.000
_cell.length_b   1.000
_cell.length_c   1.000
_cell.angle_alpha   90.00
_cell.angle_beta   90.00
_cell.angle_gamma   90.00
#
_symmetry.space_group_name_H-M   'P 1'
#
loop_
_entity.id
_entity.type
_entity.pdbx_description
1 polymer ?
#
loop_
_entity_poly.entity_id
_entity_poly.type
_entity_poly.pdbx_seq_one_letter_code
_entity_poly.pdbx_strand_id
1 'polypeptide(L)'
;ARWAAVAVAGVLHAALVIVPTYASQMLAAIVFGLLRTLQWGAYYYLLGDPHHVSPTYYSRVLGYNNLAIALVSDITPYGLTAIIVSSEAHHALHYLVVKLCMLVAFVIAGVAFYVNLRTSEADAALRQLGSRAAV
;
A
#
# COMPACT_ATOMS: atom_id res chain seq x y z
N ALA A 1 8.65 -12.01 1.88
CA ALA A 1 8.22 -11.89 3.30
C ALA A 1 7.85 -10.45 3.70
N ARG A 2 8.69 -9.44 3.43
CA ARG A 2 8.50 -8.04 3.90
C ARG A 2 7.18 -7.40 3.44
N TRP A 3 6.87 -7.44 2.14
CA TRP A 3 5.61 -6.90 1.60
C TRP A 3 4.34 -7.63 2.08
N ALA A 4 4.46 -8.92 2.42
CA ALA A 4 3.35 -9.66 3.01
C ALA A 4 3.01 -9.15 4.43
N ALA A 5 4.03 -8.82 5.23
CA ALA A 5 3.84 -8.20 6.54
C ALA A 5 3.18 -6.82 6.44
N VAL A 6 3.56 -6.01 5.42
CA VAL A 6 2.91 -4.72 5.12
C VAL A 6 1.43 -4.92 4.77
N ALA A 7 1.12 -5.90 3.91
CA ALA A 7 -0.26 -6.19 3.53
C ALA A 7 -1.11 -6.62 4.75
N VAL A 8 -0.59 -7.53 5.58
CA VAL A 8 -1.30 -8.00 6.79
C VAL A 8 -1.54 -6.84 7.77
N ALA A 9 -0.52 -6.03 8.06
CA ALA A 9 -0.67 -4.87 8.93
C ALA A 9 -1.64 -3.82 8.35
N GLY A 10 -1.65 -3.67 7.03
CA GLY A 10 -2.59 -2.78 6.32
C GLY A 10 -4.04 -3.22 6.43
N VAL A 11 -4.30 -4.52 6.24
CA VAL A 11 -5.64 -5.10 6.41
C VAL A 11 -6.11 -4.96 7.85
N LEU A 12 -5.24 -5.25 8.83
CA LEU A 12 -5.56 -5.08 10.24
C LEU A 12 -5.90 -3.63 10.58
N HIS A 13 -5.08 -2.67 10.13
CA HIS A 13 -5.34 -1.25 10.33
C HIS A 13 -6.70 -0.84 9.73
N ALA A 14 -6.97 -1.20 8.47
CA ALA A 14 -8.20 -0.84 7.79
C ALA A 14 -9.44 -1.49 8.44
N ALA A 15 -9.34 -2.73 8.94
CA ALA A 15 -10.41 -3.36 9.72
C ALA A 15 -10.70 -2.61 11.03
N LEU A 16 -9.66 -2.15 11.75
CA LEU A 16 -9.81 -1.39 12.98
C LEU A 16 -10.44 0.00 12.74
N VAL A 17 -10.12 0.64 11.62
CA VAL A 17 -10.66 1.96 11.24
C VAL A 17 -12.16 1.90 10.91
N ILE A 18 -12.68 0.75 10.47
CA ILE A 18 -14.10 0.56 10.19
C ILE A 18 -14.94 0.61 11.48
N VAL A 19 -14.44 0.03 12.58
CA VAL A 19 -15.15 0.00 13.86
C VAL A 19 -15.05 1.39 14.52
N PRO A 20 -16.17 2.11 14.75
CA PRO A 20 -16.14 3.50 15.24
C PRO A 20 -16.09 3.59 16.77
N THR A 21 -15.22 2.81 17.44
CA THR A 21 -15.02 2.90 18.89
C THR A 21 -13.69 3.54 19.24
N TYR A 22 -13.60 4.22 20.38
CA TYR A 22 -12.35 4.84 20.81
C TYR A 22 -11.19 3.83 20.89
N ALA A 23 -11.44 2.66 21.48
CA ALA A 23 -10.44 1.60 21.60
C ALA A 23 -9.94 1.09 20.24
N SER A 24 -10.84 0.87 19.28
CA SER A 24 -10.45 0.44 17.93
C SER A 24 -9.66 1.52 17.19
N GLN A 25 -9.99 2.80 17.35
CA GLN A 25 -9.25 3.90 16.74
C GLN A 25 -7.86 4.10 17.38
N MET A 26 -7.73 3.92 18.71
CA MET A 26 -6.42 3.91 19.37
C MET A 26 -5.54 2.77 18.85
N LEU A 27 -6.09 1.56 18.76
CA LEU A 27 -5.36 0.42 18.20
C LEU A 27 -5.02 0.65 16.72
N ALA A 28 -5.93 1.23 15.94
CA ALA A 28 -5.69 1.58 14.55
C ALA A 28 -4.49 2.53 14.42
N ALA A 29 -4.38 3.54 15.28
CA ALA A 29 -3.26 4.48 15.29
C ALA A 29 -1.92 3.81 15.62
N ILE A 30 -1.91 2.87 16.59
CA ILE A 30 -0.70 2.09 16.92
C ILE A 30 -0.28 1.22 15.73
N VAL A 31 -1.24 0.48 15.14
CA VAL A 31 -0.97 -0.37 13.97
C VAL A 31 -0.53 0.46 12.76
N PHE A 32 -1.07 1.66 12.59
CA PHE A 32 -0.66 2.58 11.52
C PHE A 32 0.82 2.95 11.61
N GLY A 33 1.33 3.23 12.81
CA GLY A 33 2.75 3.51 13.03
C GLY A 33 3.62 2.34 12.59
N LEU A 34 3.28 1.13 13.05
CA LEU A 34 4.00 -0.09 12.69
C LEU A 34 3.95 -0.38 11.18
N LEU A 35 2.76 -0.24 10.58
CA LEU A 35 2.55 -0.37 9.14
C LEU A 35 3.45 0.57 8.36
N ARG A 36 3.52 1.86 8.74
CA ARG A 36 4.37 2.84 8.06
C ARG A 36 5.85 2.48 8.14
N THR A 37 6.32 2.04 9.30
CA THR A 37 7.71 1.60 9.46
C THR A 37 8.02 0.39 8.58
N LEU A 38 7.14 -0.62 8.56
CA LEU A 38 7.30 -1.80 7.71
C LEU A 38 7.26 -1.45 6.22
N GLN A 39 6.35 -0.56 5.82
CA GLN A 39 6.20 -0.11 4.44
C GLN A 39 7.45 0.60 3.95
N TRP A 40 7.97 1.57 4.72
CA TRP A 40 9.20 2.27 4.38
C TRP A 40 10.40 1.33 4.36
N GLY A 41 10.52 0.43 5.33
CA GLY A 41 11.59 -0.56 5.36
C GLY A 41 11.57 -1.48 4.13
N ALA A 42 10.39 -1.96 3.73
CA ALA A 42 10.23 -2.77 2.51
C ALA A 42 10.54 -1.97 1.23
N TYR A 43 10.13 -0.70 1.19
CA TYR A 43 10.40 0.19 0.07
C TYR A 43 11.89 0.50 -0.09
N TYR A 44 12.59 0.90 0.97
CA TYR A 44 14.03 1.17 0.91
C TYR A 44 14.84 -0.09 0.57
N TYR A 45 14.40 -1.25 1.04
CA TYR A 45 15.00 -2.51 0.65
C TYR A 45 14.85 -2.76 -0.86
N LEU A 46 13.67 -2.50 -1.44
CA LEU A 46 13.44 -2.63 -2.88
C LEU A 46 14.28 -1.64 -3.69
N LEU A 47 14.38 -0.38 -3.25
CA LEU A 47 15.21 0.62 -3.91
C LEU A 47 16.70 0.33 -3.83
N GLY A 48 17.15 -0.29 -2.73
CA GLY A 48 18.55 -0.66 -2.51
C GLY A 48 19.02 -1.84 -3.36
N ASP A 49 18.11 -2.54 -4.04
CA ASP A 49 18.45 -3.64 -4.93
C ASP A 49 18.69 -3.12 -6.36
N PRO A 50 19.95 -3.18 -6.87
CA PRO A 50 20.29 -2.72 -8.21
C PRO A 50 19.63 -3.53 -9.33
N HIS A 51 19.10 -4.73 -9.04
CA HIS A 51 18.31 -5.50 -10.01
C HIS A 51 16.94 -4.89 -10.28
N HIS A 52 16.41 -4.10 -9.35
CA HIS A 52 15.08 -3.49 -9.44
C HIS A 52 15.14 -2.00 -9.78
N VAL A 53 16.13 -1.28 -9.25
CA VAL A 53 16.30 0.16 -9.50
C VAL A 53 17.76 0.45 -9.82
N SER A 54 18.01 0.97 -11.02
CA SER A 54 19.36 1.41 -11.39
C SER A 54 19.83 2.52 -10.45
N PRO A 55 21.09 2.49 -9.97
CA PRO A 55 21.66 3.50 -9.06
C PRO A 55 21.49 4.94 -9.59
N THR A 56 21.51 5.13 -10.91
CA THR A 56 21.35 6.43 -11.56
C THR A 56 19.98 7.06 -11.33
N TYR A 57 18.94 6.25 -11.13
CA TYR A 57 17.56 6.72 -10.97
C TYR A 57 17.06 6.68 -9.52
N TYR A 58 17.85 6.15 -8.58
CA TYR A 58 17.48 5.97 -7.18
C TYR A 58 16.85 7.22 -6.55
N SER A 59 17.52 8.38 -6.66
CA SER A 59 17.06 9.64 -6.08
C SER A 59 15.77 10.16 -6.73
N ARG A 60 15.59 9.93 -8.03
CA ARG A 60 14.38 10.33 -8.76
C ARG A 60 13.19 9.48 -8.36
N VAL A 61 13.37 8.15 -8.26
CA VAL A 61 12.31 7.23 -7.81
C VAL A 61 11.89 7.57 -6.39
N LEU A 62 12.85 7.85 -5.50
CA LEU A 62 12.58 8.32 -4.14
C LEU A 62 11.73 9.61 -4.14
N GLY A 63 12.13 10.61 -4.92
CA GLY A 63 11.43 11.90 -5.03
C GLY A 63 10.02 11.76 -5.59
N TYR A 64 9.84 11.02 -6.69
CA TYR A 64 8.52 10.80 -7.29
C TYR A 64 7.57 10.02 -6.39
N ASN A 65 8.07 9.02 -5.64
CA ASN A 65 7.23 8.30 -4.69
C ASN A 65 6.76 9.21 -3.55
N ASN A 66 7.65 10.06 -3.01
CA ASN A 66 7.27 11.02 -1.98
C ASN A 66 6.24 12.04 -2.49
N LEU A 67 6.40 12.50 -3.74
CA LEU A 67 5.44 13.39 -4.39
C LEU A 67 4.07 12.70 -4.57
N ALA A 68 4.07 11.44 -5.04
CA ALA A 68 2.84 10.66 -5.18
C ALA A 68 2.13 10.46 -3.84
N ILE A 69 2.88 10.13 -2.77
CA ILE A 69 2.33 10.01 -1.42
C ILE A 69 1.74 11.34 -0.95
N ALA A 70 2.43 12.46 -1.15
CA ALA A 70 1.94 13.77 -0.77
C ALA A 70 0.63 14.11 -1.50
N LEU A 71 0.60 13.96 -2.82
CA LEU A 71 -0.60 14.22 -3.64
C LEU A 71 -1.78 13.35 -3.21
N VAL A 72 -1.58 12.05 -3.05
CA VAL A 72 -2.66 11.14 -2.64
C VAL A 72 -3.12 11.47 -1.22
N SER A 73 -2.21 11.76 -0.30
CA SER A 73 -2.55 12.07 1.10
C SER A 73 -3.29 13.40 1.24
N ASP A 74 -2.98 14.39 0.41
CA ASP A 74 -3.62 15.70 0.45
C ASP A 74 -4.96 15.69 -0.29
N ILE A 75 -5.07 15.05 -1.45
CA ILE A 75 -6.29 15.10 -2.28
C ILE A 75 -7.40 14.18 -1.73
N THR A 76 -7.03 13.00 -1.23
CA THR A 76 -8.00 11.97 -0.84
C THR A 76 -8.97 12.42 0.27
N PRO A 77 -8.53 13.11 1.35
CA PRO A 77 -9.43 13.62 2.39
C PRO A 77 -10.47 14.61 1.87
N TYR A 78 -10.09 15.51 0.95
CA TYR A 78 -11.03 16.47 0.36
C TYR A 78 -12.07 15.77 -0.52
N GLY A 79 -11.64 14.78 -1.32
CA GLY A 79 -12.54 13.96 -2.14
C GLY A 79 -13.53 13.17 -1.29
N LEU A 80 -13.07 12.51 -0.22
CA LEU A 80 -13.96 11.82 0.72
C LEU A 80 -14.94 12.76 1.41
N THR A 81 -14.47 13.93 1.85
CA THR A 81 -15.31 14.91 2.52
C THR A 81 -16.42 15.41 1.58
N ALA A 82 -16.10 15.70 0.31
CA ALA A 82 -17.10 16.10 -0.69
C ALA A 82 -18.16 15.01 -0.94
N ILE A 83 -17.75 13.74 -1.02
CA ILE A 83 -18.66 12.60 -1.22
C ILE A 83 -19.58 12.39 0.01
N ILE A 84 -19.05 12.57 1.22
CA ILE A 84 -19.82 12.36 2.45
C ILE A 84 -20.80 13.52 2.70
N VAL A 85 -20.35 14.76 2.51
CA VAL A 85 -21.16 15.97 2.77
C VAL A 85 -22.30 16.14 1.75
N SER A 86 -22.14 15.68 0.52
CA SER A 86 -23.17 15.79 -0.53
C SER A 86 -24.38 14.85 -0.33
N SER A 87 -24.41 14.01 0.70
CA SER A 87 -25.46 13.00 0.86
C SER A 87 -26.31 13.19 2.12
N GLU A 88 -27.45 13.87 1.98
CA GLU A 88 -28.34 14.26 3.08
C GLU A 88 -29.04 13.09 3.80
N ALA A 89 -29.12 11.89 3.20
CA ALA A 89 -30.04 10.87 3.72
C ALA A 89 -29.45 9.96 4.82
N HIS A 90 -28.19 9.52 4.76
CA HIS A 90 -27.66 8.52 5.71
C HIS A 90 -26.13 8.66 5.89
N HIS A 91 -25.68 9.73 6.57
CA HIS A 91 -24.25 10.04 6.75
C HIS A 91 -23.42 8.87 7.31
N ALA A 92 -23.97 8.10 8.27
CA ALA A 92 -23.26 6.97 8.88
C ALA A 92 -23.10 5.76 7.95
N LEU A 93 -24.13 5.43 7.16
CA LEU A 93 -24.08 4.29 6.24
C LEU A 93 -23.16 4.58 5.06
N HIS A 94 -23.23 5.78 4.48
CA HIS A 94 -22.32 6.17 3.39
C HIS A 94 -20.87 6.22 3.85
N TYR A 95 -20.61 6.74 5.04
CA TYR A 95 -19.27 6.70 5.64
C TYR A 95 -18.73 5.27 5.78
N LEU A 96 -19.56 4.34 6.25
CA LEU A 96 -19.19 2.93 6.38
C LEU A 96 -18.93 2.27 5.02
N VAL A 97 -19.80 2.51 4.04
CA VAL A 97 -19.66 1.98 2.67
C VAL A 97 -18.39 2.49 2.02
N VAL A 98 -18.09 3.79 2.12
CA VAL A 98 -16.86 4.36 1.57
C VAL A 98 -15.62 3.72 2.19
N LYS A 99 -15.59 3.56 3.52
CA LYS A 99 -14.49 2.88 4.22
C LYS A 99 -14.33 1.42 3.79
N LEU A 100 -15.44 0.70 3.63
CA LEU A 100 -15.43 -0.69 3.15
C LEU A 100 -14.91 -0.78 1.71
N CYS A 101 -15.37 0.10 0.81
CA CYS A 101 -14.88 0.17 -0.57
C CYS A 101 -13.38 0.46 -0.62
N MET A 102 -12.89 1.38 0.21
CA MET A 102 -11.45 1.67 0.31
C MET A 102 -10.66 0.46 0.84
N LEU A 103 -11.18 -0.25 1.85
CA LEU A 103 -10.56 -1.48 2.34
C LEU A 103 -10.49 -2.55 1.23
N VAL A 104 -11.57 -2.78 0.50
CA VAL A 104 -11.61 -3.75 -0.60
C VAL A 104 -10.63 -3.35 -1.70
N ALA A 105 -10.59 -2.08 -2.10
CA ALA A 105 -9.64 -1.57 -3.07
C ALA A 105 -8.18 -1.76 -2.60
N PHE A 106 -7.90 -1.50 -1.33
CA PHE A 106 -6.59 -1.72 -0.73
C PHE A 106 -6.18 -3.20 -0.76
N VAL A 107 -7.10 -4.11 -0.40
CA VAL A 107 -6.86 -5.55 -0.45
C VAL A 107 -6.57 -6.00 -1.89
N ILE A 108 -7.37 -5.57 -2.87
CA ILE A 108 -7.18 -5.91 -4.28
C ILE A 108 -5.82 -5.40 -4.77
N ALA A 109 -5.47 -4.15 -4.49
CA ALA A 109 -4.19 -3.57 -4.88
C ALA A 109 -3.01 -4.30 -4.23
N GLY A 110 -3.12 -4.66 -2.94
CA GLY A 110 -2.10 -5.44 -2.23
C GLY A 110 -1.91 -6.84 -2.81
N VAL A 111 -2.99 -7.55 -3.13
CA VAL A 111 -2.94 -8.87 -3.78
C VAL A 111 -2.32 -8.76 -5.17
N ALA A 112 -2.78 -7.81 -5.99
CA ALA A 112 -2.25 -7.59 -7.33
C ALA A 112 -0.76 -7.26 -7.29
N PHE A 113 -0.32 -6.40 -6.38
CA PHE A 113 1.09 -6.07 -6.20
C PHE A 113 1.93 -7.29 -5.79
N TYR A 114 1.44 -8.11 -4.86
CA TYR A 114 2.13 -9.33 -4.44
C TYR A 114 2.27 -10.35 -5.59
N VAL A 115 1.22 -10.53 -6.38
CA VAL A 115 1.24 -11.41 -7.56
C VAL A 115 2.27 -10.92 -8.58
N ASN A 116 2.27 -9.62 -8.91
CA ASN A 116 3.22 -9.03 -9.87
C ASN A 116 4.68 -9.16 -9.41
N LEU A 117 4.95 -9.03 -8.10
CA LEU A 117 6.28 -9.26 -7.55
C LEU A 117 6.73 -10.72 -7.75
N ARG A 118 5.86 -11.68 -7.40
CA ARG A 118 6.15 -13.12 -7.54
C ARG A 118 6.39 -13.54 -8.98
N THR A 119 5.61 -13.03 -9.93
CA THR A 119 5.79 -13.33 -11.36
C THR A 119 7.11 -12.76 -11.87
N SER A 120 7.47 -11.55 -11.45
CA SER A 120 8.75 -10.92 -11.82
C SER A 120 9.96 -11.71 -11.29
N GLU A 121 9.88 -12.22 -10.06
CA GLU A 121 10.92 -13.10 -9.48
C GLU A 121 11.06 -14.42 -10.27
N ALA A 122 9.93 -15.04 -10.65
CA ALA A 122 9.93 -16.27 -11.44
C ALA A 122 10.52 -16.08 -12.84
N ASP A 123 10.16 -14.98 -13.52
CA ASP A 123 10.68 -14.63 -14.84
C ASP A 123 12.19 -14.36 -14.81
N ALA A 124 12.68 -13.70 -13.76
CA ALA A 124 14.11 -13.45 -13.56
C ALA A 124 14.90 -14.75 -13.36
N ALA A 125 14.35 -15.71 -12.58
CA ALA A 125 14.97 -17.01 -12.37
C ALA A 125 15.03 -17.84 -13.66
N LEU A 126 13.96 -17.83 -14.47
CA LEU A 126 13.93 -18.49 -15.77
C LEU A 126 14.95 -17.91 -16.75
N ARG A 127 15.13 -16.59 -16.79
CA ARG A 127 16.15 -15.94 -17.63
C ARG A 127 17.57 -16.33 -17.24
N GLN A 128 17.87 -16.46 -15.94
CA GLN A 128 19.18 -16.92 -15.46
C GLN A 128 19.45 -18.39 -15.80
N LEU A 129 18.44 -19.25 -15.78
CA LEU A 129 18.57 -20.65 -16.20
C LEU A 129 18.80 -20.76 -17.71
N GLY A 130 18.06 -19.98 -18.51
CA GLY A 130 18.24 -19.93 -19.96
C GLY A 130 19.61 -19.41 -20.39
N SER A 131 20.16 -18.40 -19.70
CA SER A 131 21.51 -17.89 -20.00
C SER A 131 22.62 -18.87 -19.60
N ARG A 132 22.42 -19.69 -18.57
CA ARG A 132 23.36 -20.75 -18.18
C ARG A 132 23.34 -21.96 -19.10
N ALA A 133 22.20 -22.25 -19.73
CA ALA A 133 22.08 -23.35 -20.70
C ALA A 133 22.64 -22.99 -22.09
N ALA A 134 22.88 -21.70 -22.36
CA ALA A 134 23.41 -21.20 -23.62
C ALA A 134 24.96 -21.06 -23.63
N VAL A 135 25.63 -21.40 -22.52
CA VAL A 135 27.09 -21.45 -22.36
C VAL A 135 27.53 -22.90 -22.30
#